data_AF-A0A6G8U213-F1
#
_entry.id   AF-A0A6G8U213-F1
#
_cell.length_a   1.000
_cell.length_b   1.000
_cell.length_c   1.000
_cell.angle_alpha   90.00
_cell.angle_beta   90.00
_cell.angle_gamma   90.00
#
_symmetry.space_group_name_H-M   'P 1'
#
loop_
_entity.id
_entity.type
_entity.pdbx_description
1 polymer ?
#
loop_
_entity_poly.entity_id
_entity_poly.type
_entity_poly.pdbx_seq_one_letter_code
_entity_poly.pdbx_strand_id
1 'polypeptide(L)'
;MASRSQIEANRRNARQSTGPRSTAGKKRAGKNALRHGLSAPFQVSASQAKLIERLAQLIAGSSTERLALELAREAAITTFDLARIRRIKTGVIQRELAVGCAAPPTLTPDDPSQTLPLDEQDRMAEAVERALPELSKIERYEARAISRRNRVIRLLQLKAEAAPPSIGWRGDE
;
A
#
# COMPACT_ATOMS: atom_id res chain seq x y z
N MET A 1 0.89 24.87 -1.07
CA MET A 1 0.05 25.35 -2.19
C MET A 1 0.51 24.67 -3.46
N ALA A 2 -0.40 24.33 -4.39
CA ALA A 2 -0.05 23.69 -5.65
C ALA A 2 0.53 24.70 -6.66
N SER A 3 1.57 24.35 -7.42
CA SER A 3 2.18 25.26 -8.40
C SER A 3 1.29 25.47 -9.63
N ARG A 4 1.52 26.56 -10.41
CA ARG A 4 0.78 26.80 -11.67
C ARG A 4 0.83 25.60 -12.62
N SER A 5 2.01 24.98 -12.75
CA SER A 5 2.21 23.75 -13.54
C SER A 5 1.37 22.58 -13.00
N GLN A 6 1.32 22.41 -11.68
CA GLN A 6 0.49 21.39 -11.03
C GLN A 6 -1.01 21.64 -11.25
N ILE A 7 -1.45 22.90 -11.23
CA ILE A 7 -2.85 23.30 -11.47
C ILE A 7 -3.26 23.01 -12.92
N GLU A 8 -2.42 23.34 -13.89
CA GLU A 8 -2.68 23.06 -15.31
C GLU A 8 -2.68 21.56 -15.64
N ALA A 9 -1.74 20.81 -15.05
CA ALA A 9 -1.72 19.36 -15.15
C ALA A 9 -2.99 18.74 -14.54
N ASN A 10 -3.42 19.20 -13.36
CA ASN A 10 -4.68 18.76 -12.75
C ASN A 10 -5.89 19.11 -13.62
N ARG A 11 -5.92 20.28 -14.28
CA ARG A 11 -7.01 20.64 -15.22
C ARG A 11 -7.05 19.72 -16.44
N ARG A 12 -5.90 19.41 -17.05
CA ARG A 12 -5.83 18.46 -18.17
C ARG A 12 -6.27 17.06 -17.75
N ASN A 13 -5.77 16.56 -16.63
CA ASN A 13 -6.13 15.25 -16.10
C ASN A 13 -7.62 15.19 -15.71
N ALA A 14 -8.18 16.27 -15.16
CA ALA A 14 -9.60 16.34 -14.82
C ALA A 14 -10.49 16.29 -16.06
N ARG A 15 -10.10 16.95 -17.17
CA ARG A 15 -10.83 16.88 -18.45
C ARG A 15 -10.79 15.48 -19.07
N GLN A 16 -9.72 14.72 -18.84
CA GLN A 16 -9.58 13.33 -19.29
C GLN A 16 -10.12 12.30 -18.28
N SER A 17 -10.54 12.74 -17.09
CA SER A 17 -11.03 11.82 -16.06
C SER A 17 -12.41 11.28 -16.43
N THR A 18 -12.46 10.00 -16.79
CA THR A 18 -13.68 9.22 -17.02
C THR A 18 -14.27 8.68 -15.71
N GLY A 19 -14.01 9.38 -14.60
CA GLY A 19 -14.54 9.00 -13.29
C GLY A 19 -16.08 8.87 -13.30
N PRO A 20 -16.65 8.06 -12.39
CA PRO A 20 -18.07 7.72 -12.44
C PRO A 20 -18.96 8.96 -12.26
N ARG A 21 -19.68 9.33 -13.32
CA ARG A 21 -20.62 10.48 -13.31
C ARG A 21 -22.01 10.10 -12.81
N SER A 22 -22.38 8.81 -12.92
CA SER A 22 -23.66 8.28 -12.48
C SER A 22 -23.67 7.89 -11.00
N THR A 23 -24.86 7.90 -10.39
CA THR A 23 -25.10 7.45 -9.01
C THR A 23 -24.65 5.99 -8.79
N ALA A 24 -24.96 5.10 -9.74
CA ALA A 24 -24.52 3.70 -9.73
C ALA A 24 -22.98 3.58 -9.81
N GLY A 25 -22.33 4.39 -10.66
CA GLY A 25 -20.88 4.43 -10.76
C GLY A 25 -20.23 4.92 -9.47
N LYS A 26 -20.80 5.95 -8.83
CA LYS A 26 -20.33 6.47 -7.53
C LYS A 26 -20.49 5.41 -6.42
N LYS A 27 -21.62 4.71 -6.37
CA LYS A 27 -21.86 3.60 -5.42
C LYS A 27 -20.82 2.48 -5.62
N ARG A 28 -20.55 2.08 -6.87
CA ARG A 28 -19.52 1.09 -7.20
C ARG A 28 -18.12 1.56 -6.80
N ALA A 29 -17.77 2.83 -7.06
CA ALA A 29 -16.49 3.40 -6.63
C ALA A 29 -16.36 3.47 -5.11
N GLY A 30 -17.44 3.78 -4.37
CA GLY A 30 -17.47 3.77 -2.91
C GLY A 30 -17.21 2.38 -2.32
N LYS A 31 -17.70 1.32 -2.98
CA LYS A 31 -17.38 -0.07 -2.58
C LYS A 31 -15.89 -0.41 -2.67
N ASN A 32 -15.07 0.32 -3.46
CA ASN A 32 -13.62 0.07 -3.49
C ASN A 32 -12.95 0.37 -2.14
N ALA A 33 -13.39 1.43 -1.46
CA ALA A 33 -12.89 1.77 -0.13
C ALA A 33 -13.26 0.67 0.88
N LEU A 34 -14.47 0.11 0.78
CA LEU A 34 -14.94 -0.98 1.64
C LEU A 34 -14.31 -2.33 1.31
N ARG A 35 -13.97 -2.58 0.05
CA ARG A 35 -13.44 -3.88 -0.42
C ARG A 35 -12.00 -4.12 0.00
N HIS A 36 -11.11 -3.14 -0.23
CA HIS A 36 -9.69 -3.30 0.05
C HIS A 36 -9.08 -2.18 0.91
N GLY A 37 -9.80 -1.12 1.28
CA GLY A 37 -9.29 -0.06 2.17
C GLY A 37 -8.22 0.88 1.60
N LEU A 38 -7.48 0.48 0.56
CA LEU A 38 -6.35 1.23 -0.02
C LEU A 38 -6.75 2.48 -0.84
N SER A 39 -8.04 2.73 -1.06
CA SER A 39 -8.48 3.98 -1.70
C SER A 39 -8.34 5.20 -0.79
N ALA A 40 -8.35 5.00 0.53
CA ALA A 40 -8.11 6.06 1.49
C ALA A 40 -6.60 6.20 1.79
N PRO A 41 -6.09 7.44 1.93
CA PRO A 41 -4.71 7.68 2.35
C PRO A 41 -4.42 6.98 3.69
N PHE A 42 -3.17 6.56 3.88
CA PHE A 42 -2.74 6.03 5.18
C PHE A 42 -2.88 7.11 6.25
N GLN A 43 -3.61 6.78 7.32
CA GLN A 43 -3.79 7.63 8.48
C GLN A 43 -3.00 7.03 9.64
N VAL A 44 -2.18 7.86 10.28
CA VAL A 44 -1.40 7.46 11.45
C VAL A 44 -2.32 7.46 12.68
N SER A 45 -2.46 6.32 13.34
CA SER A 45 -3.17 6.25 14.62
C SER A 45 -2.31 6.78 15.77
N ALA A 46 -2.94 7.15 16.88
CA ALA A 46 -2.24 7.54 18.11
C ALA A 46 -1.30 6.43 18.62
N SER A 47 -1.69 5.15 18.47
CA SER A 47 -0.86 4.00 18.83
C SER A 47 0.35 3.80 17.91
N GLN A 48 0.26 4.23 16.64
CA GLN A 48 1.35 4.13 15.67
C GLN A 48 2.32 5.30 15.75
N ALA A 49 1.87 6.48 16.18
CA ALA A 49 2.68 7.70 16.20
C ALA A 49 4.04 7.51 16.91
N LYS A 50 4.05 6.88 18.09
CA LYS A 50 5.28 6.60 18.85
C LYS A 50 6.24 5.67 18.09
N LEU A 51 5.71 4.64 17.42
CA LEU A 51 6.52 3.68 16.67
C LEU A 51 7.07 4.31 15.39
N ILE A 52 6.28 5.17 14.74
CA ILE A 52 6.70 5.91 13.54
C ILE A 52 7.82 6.88 13.88
N GLU A 53 7.71 7.64 14.98
CA GLU A 53 8.80 8.54 15.41
C GLU A 53 10.05 7.75 15.80
N ARG A 54 9.92 6.62 16.50
CA ARG A 54 11.08 5.76 16.81
C ARG A 54 11.75 5.24 15.55
N LEU A 55 10.97 4.78 14.57
CA LEU A 55 11.50 4.31 13.28
C LEU A 55 12.14 5.46 12.50
N ALA A 56 11.53 6.65 12.51
CA ALA A 56 12.10 7.84 11.89
C ALA A 56 13.47 8.19 12.51
N GLN A 57 13.60 8.11 13.83
CA GLN A 57 14.88 8.36 14.49
C GLN A 57 15.94 7.32 14.11
N LEU A 58 15.56 6.04 14.00
CA LEU A 58 16.47 4.99 13.53
C LEU A 58 16.90 5.21 12.07
N ILE A 59 15.99 5.68 11.21
CA ILE A 59 16.27 6.00 9.81
C ILE A 59 17.17 7.24 9.69
N ALA A 60 16.96 8.25 10.51
CA ALA A 60 17.77 9.48 10.53
C ALA A 60 19.17 9.26 11.12
N GLY A 61 19.36 8.21 11.93
CA GLY A 61 20.61 7.93 12.63
C GLY A 61 20.97 9.06 13.60
N SER A 62 22.20 9.57 13.49
CA SER A 62 22.71 10.68 14.29
C SER A 62 22.33 12.07 13.74
N SER A 63 21.63 12.15 12.61
CA SER A 63 21.27 13.44 12.02
C SER A 63 20.25 14.18 12.90
N THR A 64 20.59 15.40 13.29
CA THR A 64 19.69 16.34 13.98
C THR A 64 19.08 17.37 13.03
N GLU A 65 19.42 17.28 11.75
CA GLU A 65 18.98 18.26 10.76
C GLU A 65 17.48 18.10 10.45
N ARG A 66 16.75 19.22 10.48
CA ARG A 66 15.30 19.24 10.27
C ARG A 66 14.85 18.51 9.01
N LEU A 67 15.50 18.77 7.86
CA LEU A 67 15.10 18.15 6.60
C LEU A 67 15.33 16.64 6.60
N ALA A 68 16.43 16.17 7.21
CA ALA A 68 16.71 14.74 7.35
C ALA A 68 15.66 14.06 8.25
N LEU A 69 15.27 14.70 9.35
CA LEU A 69 14.20 14.19 10.22
C LEU A 69 12.84 14.14 9.51
N GLU A 70 12.51 15.14 8.69
CA GLU A 70 11.27 15.17 7.90
C GLU A 70 11.24 14.04 6.85
N LEU A 71 12.34 13.82 6.13
CA LEU A 71 12.48 12.71 5.19
C LEU A 71 12.42 11.36 5.91
N ALA A 72 13.08 11.22 7.06
CA ALA A 72 13.05 9.99 7.84
C ALA A 72 11.64 9.66 8.35
N ARG A 73 10.86 10.66 8.76
CA ARG A 73 9.43 10.50 9.09
C ARG A 73 8.62 10.04 7.89
N GLU A 74 8.82 10.62 6.72
CA GLU A 74 8.12 10.19 5.50
C GLU A 74 8.44 8.73 5.14
N ALA A 75 9.71 8.32 5.28
CA ALA A 75 10.14 6.94 5.08
C ALA A 75 9.51 5.98 6.10
N ALA A 76 9.44 6.38 7.37
CA ALA A 76 8.80 5.60 8.43
C ALA A 76 7.29 5.43 8.17
N ILE A 77 6.57 6.51 7.88
CA ILE A 77 5.14 6.49 7.52
C ILE A 77 4.90 5.57 6.33
N THR A 78 5.74 5.67 5.29
CA THR A 78 5.62 4.82 4.11
C THR A 78 5.87 3.35 4.41
N THR A 79 6.76 3.05 5.36
CA THR A 79 7.02 1.68 5.80
C THR A 79 5.80 1.07 6.50
N PHE A 80 5.10 1.85 7.33
CA PHE A 80 3.84 1.42 7.94
C PHE A 80 2.71 1.25 6.92
N ASP A 81 2.61 2.16 5.95
CA ASP A 81 1.65 2.05 4.84
C ASP A 81 1.91 0.79 4.01
N LEU A 82 3.18 0.49 3.71
CA LEU A 82 3.57 -0.75 3.02
C LEU A 82 3.17 -2.00 3.82
N ALA A 83 3.36 -1.99 5.14
CA ALA A 83 2.93 -3.09 6.00
C ALA A 83 1.39 -3.25 5.98
N ARG A 84 0.63 -2.15 5.98
CA ARG A 84 -0.83 -2.16 5.81
C ARG A 84 -1.24 -2.75 4.46
N ILE A 85 -0.60 -2.34 3.36
CA ILE A 85 -0.85 -2.85 2.01
C ILE A 85 -0.63 -4.37 1.96
N ARG A 86 0.48 -4.84 2.53
CA ARG A 86 0.81 -6.28 2.59
C ARG A 86 -0.20 -7.07 3.42
N ARG A 87 -0.63 -6.57 4.57
CA ARG A 87 -1.70 -7.21 5.37
C ARG A 87 -2.99 -7.35 4.59
N ILE A 88 -3.38 -6.32 3.83
CA ILE A 88 -4.55 -6.37 2.97
C ILE A 88 -4.36 -7.39 1.84
N LYS A 89 -3.18 -7.45 1.21
CA LYS A 89 -2.82 -8.46 0.20
C LYS A 89 -3.01 -9.88 0.76
N THR A 90 -2.43 -10.18 1.91
CA THR A 90 -2.57 -11.47 2.59
C THR A 90 -4.03 -11.78 2.92
N GLY A 91 -4.78 -10.79 3.40
CA GLY A 91 -6.20 -10.96 3.71
C GLY A 91 -7.06 -11.29 2.50
N VAL A 92 -6.76 -10.75 1.31
CA VAL A 92 -7.44 -11.15 0.06
C VAL A 92 -7.15 -12.61 -0.27
N ILE A 93 -5.87 -12.99 -0.25
CA ILE A 93 -5.45 -14.38 -0.53
C ILE A 93 -6.15 -15.34 0.43
N GLN A 94 -6.10 -15.08 1.74
CA GLN A 94 -6.72 -15.95 2.75
C GLN A 94 -8.23 -16.10 2.57
N ARG A 95 -8.95 -15.02 2.23
CA ARG A 95 -10.40 -15.10 1.99
C ARG A 95 -10.73 -15.96 0.77
N GLU A 96 -10.01 -15.79 -0.33
CA GLU A 96 -10.28 -16.53 -1.56
C GLU A 96 -9.87 -18.01 -1.43
N LEU A 97 -8.73 -18.29 -0.78
CA LEU A 97 -8.33 -19.66 -0.45
C LEU A 97 -9.34 -20.34 0.47
N ALA A 98 -9.88 -19.64 1.47
CA ALA A 98 -10.91 -20.21 2.34
C ALA A 98 -12.20 -20.61 1.58
N VAL A 99 -12.55 -19.88 0.52
CA VAL A 99 -13.68 -20.22 -0.36
C VAL A 99 -13.36 -21.42 -1.26
N GLY A 100 -12.14 -21.51 -1.81
CA GLY A 100 -11.73 -22.64 -2.65
C GLY A 100 -11.51 -23.95 -1.88
N CYS A 101 -11.03 -23.85 -0.63
CA CYS A 101 -10.81 -25.00 0.26
C CYS A 101 -12.06 -25.42 1.05
N ALA A 102 -13.13 -24.61 1.07
CA ALA A 102 -14.37 -25.03 1.72
C ALA A 102 -14.90 -26.26 0.99
N ALA A 103 -15.12 -27.35 1.73
CA ALA A 103 -15.77 -28.53 1.20
C ALA A 103 -17.14 -28.12 0.61
N PRO A 104 -17.52 -28.63 -0.57
CA PRO A 104 -18.85 -28.37 -1.09
C PRO A 104 -19.89 -28.80 -0.05
N PRO A 105 -21.04 -28.10 0.06
CA PRO A 105 -22.13 -28.56 0.90
C PRO A 105 -22.43 -30.01 0.53
N THR A 106 -22.53 -30.90 1.53
CA THR A 106 -22.85 -32.31 1.32
C THR A 106 -24.17 -32.37 0.56
N LEU A 107 -24.07 -32.64 -0.75
CA LEU A 107 -25.24 -32.75 -1.60
C LEU A 107 -26.01 -34.00 -1.16
N THR A 108 -27.31 -33.83 -0.95
CA THR A 108 -28.21 -34.97 -0.75
C THR A 108 -28.14 -35.87 -1.99
N PRO A 109 -28.21 -37.21 -1.86
CA PRO A 109 -27.82 -38.15 -2.92
C PRO A 109 -28.66 -38.14 -4.22
N ASP A 110 -29.74 -37.36 -4.32
CA ASP A 110 -30.82 -37.59 -5.29
C ASP A 110 -30.88 -36.62 -6.48
N ASP A 111 -29.88 -35.77 -6.74
CA ASP A 111 -29.90 -34.87 -7.91
C ASP A 111 -28.82 -35.22 -8.97
N PRO A 112 -29.17 -35.98 -10.02
CA PRO A 112 -28.23 -36.36 -11.08
C PRO A 112 -27.81 -35.20 -11.99
N SER A 113 -28.37 -34.01 -11.82
CA SER A 113 -27.95 -32.80 -12.54
C SER A 113 -26.83 -32.01 -11.84
N GLN A 114 -26.39 -32.46 -10.66
CA GLN A 114 -25.32 -31.84 -9.88
C GLN A 114 -24.04 -32.68 -9.87
N THR A 115 -23.50 -32.99 -11.04
CA THR A 115 -22.07 -33.31 -11.12
C THR A 115 -21.28 -32.02 -10.95
N LEU A 116 -20.74 -31.74 -9.77
CA LEU A 116 -19.44 -31.08 -9.60
C LEU A 116 -18.95 -31.38 -8.17
N PRO A 117 -17.70 -31.84 -8.03
CA PRO A 117 -16.66 -30.84 -8.09
C PRO A 117 -15.44 -31.26 -8.94
N LEU A 118 -15.09 -30.34 -9.85
CA LEU A 118 -13.74 -29.91 -10.16
C LEU A 118 -12.78 -30.25 -9.00
N ASP A 119 -11.66 -30.87 -9.31
CA ASP A 119 -10.63 -31.32 -8.36
C ASP A 119 -10.32 -30.21 -7.33
N GLU A 120 -9.77 -30.55 -6.16
CA GLU A 120 -9.28 -29.54 -5.21
C GLU A 120 -8.37 -28.52 -5.91
N GLN A 121 -7.57 -29.00 -6.87
CA GLN A 121 -6.74 -28.17 -7.74
C GLN A 121 -7.55 -27.17 -8.58
N ASP A 122 -8.66 -27.60 -9.17
CA ASP A 122 -9.52 -26.75 -9.99
C ASP A 122 -10.26 -25.71 -9.15
N ARG A 123 -10.76 -26.08 -7.96
CA ARG A 123 -11.37 -25.12 -7.02
C ARG A 123 -10.37 -24.08 -6.53
N MET A 124 -9.13 -24.52 -6.31
CA MET A 124 -8.03 -23.63 -5.98
C MET A 124 -7.71 -22.69 -7.15
N ALA A 125 -7.69 -23.19 -8.38
CA ALA A 125 -7.47 -22.40 -9.58
C ALA A 125 -8.55 -21.32 -9.76
N GLU A 126 -9.83 -21.68 -9.63
CA GLU A 126 -10.94 -20.71 -9.67
C GLU A 126 -10.85 -19.65 -8.56
N ALA A 127 -10.44 -20.07 -7.35
CA ALA A 127 -10.22 -19.14 -6.25
C ALA A 127 -9.11 -18.13 -6.54
N VAL A 128 -8.01 -18.58 -7.13
CA VAL A 128 -6.92 -17.71 -7.57
C VAL A 128 -7.41 -16.77 -8.67
N GLU A 129 -8.10 -17.28 -9.71
CA GLU A 129 -8.63 -16.46 -10.82
C GLU A 129 -9.53 -15.33 -10.32
N ARG A 130 -10.39 -15.62 -9.33
CA ARG A 130 -11.27 -14.61 -8.71
C ARG A 130 -10.49 -13.54 -7.94
N ALA A 131 -9.36 -13.91 -7.33
CA ALA A 131 -8.51 -13.01 -6.56
C ALA A 131 -7.67 -12.07 -7.44
N LEU A 132 -7.26 -12.53 -8.64
CA LEU A 132 -6.27 -11.85 -9.49
C LEU A 132 -6.56 -10.36 -9.74
N PRO A 133 -7.78 -9.93 -10.15
CA PRO A 133 -8.02 -8.52 -10.45
C PRO A 133 -7.82 -7.59 -9.25
N GLU A 134 -8.14 -8.07 -8.04
CA GLU A 134 -7.95 -7.32 -6.80
C GLU A 134 -6.47 -7.30 -6.39
N LEU A 135 -5.78 -8.43 -6.51
CA LEU A 135 -4.35 -8.54 -6.23
C LEU A 135 -3.51 -7.65 -7.15
N SER A 136 -3.76 -7.65 -8.46
CA SER A 136 -3.07 -6.75 -9.41
C SER A 136 -3.31 -5.27 -9.05
N LYS A 137 -4.48 -4.93 -8.50
CA LYS A 137 -4.74 -3.57 -8.02
C LYS A 137 -3.91 -3.25 -6.79
N ILE A 138 -3.82 -4.15 -5.83
CA ILE A 138 -3.02 -4.00 -4.61
C ILE A 138 -1.53 -3.87 -4.95
N GLU A 139 -1.02 -4.62 -5.91
CA GLU A 139 0.38 -4.56 -6.37
C GLU A 139 0.75 -3.18 -6.91
N ARG A 140 -0.16 -2.48 -7.58
CA ARG A 140 0.07 -1.08 -7.98
C ARG A 140 0.19 -0.12 -6.80
N TYR A 141 -0.48 -0.39 -5.68
CA TYR A 141 -0.29 0.40 -4.45
C TYR A 141 1.02 0.03 -3.77
N GLU A 142 1.37 -1.26 -3.73
CA GLU A 142 2.63 -1.74 -3.18
C GLU A 142 3.84 -1.14 -3.92
N ALA A 143 3.86 -1.22 -5.26
CA ALA A 143 4.91 -0.64 -6.08
C ALA A 143 5.06 0.87 -5.85
N ARG A 144 3.95 1.62 -5.79
CA ARG A 144 3.97 3.06 -5.50
C ARG A 144 4.53 3.37 -4.11
N ALA A 145 4.15 2.60 -3.09
CA ALA A 145 4.68 2.78 -1.73
C ALA A 145 6.19 2.46 -1.68
N ILE A 146 6.64 1.41 -2.36
CA ILE A 146 8.06 1.06 -2.48
C ILE A 146 8.83 2.18 -3.18
N SER A 147 8.35 2.67 -4.32
CA SER A 147 8.99 3.78 -5.05
C SER A 147 9.07 5.05 -4.19
N ARG A 148 7.99 5.40 -3.46
CA ARG A 148 8.00 6.55 -2.54
C ARG A 148 9.07 6.38 -1.46
N ARG A 149 9.12 5.22 -0.80
CA ARG A 149 10.11 4.92 0.24
C ARG A 149 11.53 5.00 -0.30
N ASN A 150 11.81 4.33 -1.42
CA ASN A 150 13.15 4.28 -2.00
C ASN A 150 13.64 5.67 -2.45
N ARG A 151 12.75 6.51 -2.99
CA ARG A 151 13.07 7.90 -3.31
C ARG A 151 13.51 8.68 -2.08
N VAL A 152 12.77 8.58 -0.98
CA VAL A 152 13.06 9.31 0.26
C VAL A 152 14.35 8.82 0.91
N ILE A 153 14.57 7.50 0.96
CA ILE A 153 15.82 6.91 1.45
C ILE A 153 17.01 7.40 0.62
N ARG A 154 16.89 7.45 -0.70
CA ARG A 154 17.95 7.98 -1.57
C ARG A 154 18.26 9.45 -1.28
N LEU A 155 17.24 10.28 -1.05
CA LEU A 155 17.44 11.69 -0.68
C LEU A 155 18.15 11.83 0.67
N LEU A 156 17.85 10.96 1.63
CA LEU A 156 18.55 10.90 2.91
C LEU A 156 20.03 10.53 2.74
N GLN A 157 20.32 9.52 1.92
CA GLN A 157 21.69 9.08 1.63
C GLN A 157 22.51 10.19 0.98
N LEU A 158 21.99 10.80 -0.09
CA LEU A 158 22.65 11.92 -0.78
C LEU A 158 22.92 13.10 0.16
N LYS A 159 22.01 13.33 1.11
CA LYS A 159 22.18 14.39 2.10
C LYS A 159 23.23 14.06 3.15
N ALA A 160 23.29 12.81 3.60
CA ALA A 160 24.34 12.35 4.51
C ALA A 160 25.73 12.43 3.85
N GLU A 161 25.83 12.11 2.56
CA GLU A 161 27.07 12.22 1.77
C GLU A 161 27.52 13.68 1.54
N ALA A 162 26.57 14.61 1.46
CA ALA A 162 26.87 16.04 1.29
C ALA A 162 27.24 16.76 2.59
N ALA A 163 27.07 16.13 3.75
CA ALA A 163 27.48 16.71 5.03
C ALA A 163 29.01 16.69 5.15
N PRO A 164 29.68 17.81 5.47
CA PRO A 164 31.12 17.81 5.66
C PRO A 164 31.50 16.83 6.77
N PRO A 165 32.59 16.06 6.62
CA PRO A 165 33.04 15.17 7.68
C PRO A 165 33.22 15.99 8.95
N SER A 166 32.67 15.50 10.06
CA SER A 166 32.85 16.10 11.38
C SER A 166 34.34 16.18 11.65
N ILE A 167 34.94 17.36 11.45
CA ILE A 167 36.30 17.65 11.90
C ILE A 167 36.21 17.57 13.42
N GLY A 168 36.65 16.43 13.96
CA GLY A 168 36.93 16.29 15.37
C GLY A 168 37.97 17.32 15.71
N TRP A 169 37.55 18.40 16.37
CA TRP A 169 38.45 19.33 17.03
C TRP A 169 39.31 18.53 18.00
N ARG A 170 40.54 18.22 17.56
CA ARG A 170 41.61 17.75 18.43
C ARG A 170 42.24 19.04 18.97
N GLY A 171 41.69 19.53 20.06
CA GLY A 171 42.30 20.62 20.82
C GLY A 171 43.51 20.02 21.54
N ASP A 172 44.69 20.26 20.97
CA ASP A 172 45.94 20.18 21.70
C ASP A 172 46.11 21.51 22.43
N GLU A 173 45.85 21.52 23.75
CA GLU A 173 46.47 22.42 24.74
C GLU A 173 46.61 21.69 26.08
#